data_AF-A0A8H9FSY6-F1
#
_entry.id   AF-A0A8H9FSY6-F1
#
_cell.length_a   1.000
_cell.length_b   1.000
_cell.length_c   1.000
_cell.angle_alpha   90.00
_cell.angle_beta   90.00
_cell.angle_gamma   90.00
#
_symmetry.space_group_name_H-M   'P 1'
#
loop_
_entity.id
_entity.type
_entity.pdbx_description
1 polymer ?
#
loop_
_entity_poly.entity_id
_entity_poly.type
_entity_poly.pdbx_seq_one_letter_code
_entity_poly.pdbx_strand_id
1 'polypeptide(L)'
;MAERDLTSELRHRHQQRKAATTILVVLLMLFFAFWYAYSYYKASGASGAAAPTTTETCRPFDPTVPTAATTKVNVYNATTKNGLAARTAAELRERGFVIGEVRNDPLRRKVAVAEVRHGAAGRSRTALLVPLGGKGTTAVADGRKDATLDLVLGNGFTALAPTPSPTGLPMCPSPTTSPTKSST
;
A
#
# COMPACT_ATOMS: atom_id res chain seq x y z
N MET A 1 46.83 45.13 -37.81
CA MET A 1 46.33 43.98 -38.59
C MET A 1 45.47 43.01 -37.76
N ALA A 2 45.49 43.07 -36.42
CA ALA A 2 44.75 42.15 -35.54
C ALA A 2 43.24 42.45 -35.34
N GLU A 3 42.74 43.64 -35.72
CA GLU A 3 41.33 44.00 -35.49
C GLU A 3 40.34 43.39 -36.48
N ARG A 4 40.81 42.94 -37.65
CA ARG A 4 39.92 42.35 -38.68
C ARG A 4 39.53 40.91 -38.35
N ASP A 5 40.43 40.15 -37.72
CA ASP A 5 40.22 38.73 -37.41
C ASP A 5 39.29 38.49 -36.20
N LEU A 6 39.16 39.47 -35.30
CA LEU A 6 38.26 39.32 -34.14
C LEU A 6 36.78 39.45 -34.52
N THR A 7 36.47 40.14 -35.62
CA THR A 7 35.10 40.47 -36.02
C THR A 7 34.40 39.38 -36.85
N SER A 8 35.16 38.42 -37.40
CA SER A 8 34.63 37.26 -38.11
C SER A 8 34.18 36.16 -37.15
N GLU A 9 34.95 35.89 -36.10
CA GLU A 9 34.67 34.87 -35.06
C GLU A 9 33.37 35.14 -34.27
N LEU A 10 33.02 36.41 -34.02
CA LEU A 10 31.81 36.76 -33.27
C LEU A 10 30.50 36.54 -34.06
N ARG A 11 30.53 36.69 -35.40
CA ARG A 11 29.34 36.52 -36.24
C ARG A 11 28.89 35.06 -36.32
N HIS A 12 29.83 34.13 -36.32
CA HIS A 12 29.50 32.70 -36.37
C HIS A 12 28.79 32.21 -35.11
N ARG A 13 29.22 32.66 -33.93
CA ARG A 13 28.61 32.24 -32.65
C ARG A 13 27.16 32.72 -32.51
N HIS A 14 26.82 33.88 -33.06
CA HIS A 14 25.45 34.41 -32.99
C HIS A 14 24.48 33.70 -33.94
N GLN A 15 24.91 33.32 -35.15
CA GLN A 15 24.08 32.57 -36.08
C GLN A 15 23.92 31.11 -35.64
N GLN A 16 24.97 30.50 -35.08
CA GLN A 16 24.91 29.16 -34.47
C GLN A 16 23.97 29.12 -33.27
N ARG A 17 23.96 30.16 -32.42
CA ARG A 17 23.00 30.27 -31.30
C ARG A 17 21.56 30.33 -31.79
N LYS A 18 21.26 31.12 -32.82
CA LYS A 18 19.90 31.22 -33.37
C LYS A 18 19.44 29.91 -34.02
N ALA A 19 20.32 29.26 -34.80
CA ALA A 19 20.03 27.96 -35.42
C ALA A 19 19.88 26.84 -34.38
N ALA A 20 20.69 26.84 -33.32
CA ALA A 20 20.57 25.91 -32.21
C ALA A 20 19.25 26.11 -31.45
N THR A 21 18.84 27.36 -31.22
CA THR A 21 17.55 27.65 -30.58
C THR A 21 16.37 27.19 -31.45
N THR A 22 16.40 27.42 -32.77
CA THR A 22 15.31 26.95 -33.65
C THR A 22 15.25 25.42 -33.71
N ILE A 23 16.39 24.74 -33.78
CA ILE A 23 16.46 23.27 -33.74
C ILE A 23 15.91 22.75 -32.41
N LEU A 24 16.26 23.36 -31.27
CA LEU A 24 15.78 22.96 -29.95
C LEU A 24 14.26 23.14 -29.81
N VAL A 25 13.71 24.24 -30.33
CA VAL A 25 12.25 24.47 -30.32
C VAL A 25 11.53 23.43 -31.18
N VAL A 26 12.05 23.11 -32.36
CA VAL A 26 11.47 22.06 -33.23
C VAL A 26 11.54 20.69 -32.56
N LEU A 27 12.67 20.35 -31.92
CA LEU A 27 12.81 19.08 -31.19
C LEU A 27 11.85 18.99 -29.99
N LEU A 28 11.63 20.08 -29.25
CA LEU A 28 10.63 20.12 -28.18
C LEU A 28 9.22 19.94 -28.72
N MET A 29 8.89 20.57 -29.84
CA MET A 29 7.57 20.45 -30.48
C MET A 29 7.31 19.01 -30.94
N LEU A 30 8.31 18.35 -31.55
CA LEU A 30 8.25 16.94 -31.94
C LEU A 30 8.14 16.01 -30.73
N PHE A 31 8.86 16.30 -29.65
CA PHE A 31 8.78 15.55 -28.40
C PHE A 31 7.39 15.62 -27.78
N PHE A 32 6.78 16.80 -27.73
CA PHE A 32 5.40 16.97 -27.24
C PHE A 32 4.37 16.27 -28.13
N ALA A 33 4.51 16.37 -29.46
CA ALA A 33 3.63 15.65 -30.39
C ALA A 33 3.75 14.13 -30.23
N PHE A 34 4.97 13.61 -30.08
CA PHE A 34 5.22 12.20 -29.84
C PHE A 34 4.68 11.74 -28.48
N TRP A 35 4.89 12.52 -27.42
CA TRP A 35 4.32 12.24 -26.09
C TRP A 35 2.79 12.20 -26.15
N TYR A 36 2.18 13.20 -26.81
CA TYR A 36 0.74 13.29 -26.96
C TYR A 36 0.19 12.07 -27.72
N ALA A 37 0.79 11.70 -28.84
CA ALA A 37 0.44 10.51 -29.59
C ALA A 37 0.62 9.22 -28.76
N TYR A 38 1.72 9.09 -28.02
CA TYR A 38 1.96 7.96 -27.13
C TYR A 38 0.90 7.84 -26.02
N SER A 39 0.48 8.97 -25.44
CA SER A 39 -0.60 9.02 -24.45
C SER A 39 -1.95 8.58 -25.05
N TYR A 40 -2.20 8.95 -26.31
CA TYR A 40 -3.38 8.51 -27.05
C TYR A 40 -3.36 7.00 -27.29
N TYR A 41 -2.20 6.43 -27.66
CA TYR A 41 -2.07 4.97 -27.80
C TYR A 41 -2.23 4.22 -26.47
N LYS A 42 -1.75 4.75 -25.34
CA LYS A 42 -2.04 4.17 -24.01
C LYS A 42 -3.51 4.27 -23.62
N ALA A 43 -4.22 5.32 -24.03
CA ALA A 43 -5.66 5.46 -23.80
C ALA A 43 -6.49 4.53 -24.72
N SER A 44 -5.98 4.25 -25.93
CA SER A 44 -6.64 3.39 -26.93
C SER A 44 -6.48 1.88 -26.66
N GLY A 45 -5.62 1.49 -25.71
CA GLY A 45 -5.58 0.13 -25.17
C GLY A 45 -6.77 -0.23 -24.28
N ALA A 46 -7.65 0.73 -23.97
CA ALA A 46 -8.93 0.52 -23.30
C ALA A 46 -10.07 0.42 -24.32
N SER A 47 -10.02 -0.57 -25.21
CA SER A 47 -11.18 -0.98 -26.01
C SER A 47 -11.12 -2.48 -26.23
N GLY A 48 -11.26 -3.21 -25.12
CA GLY A 48 -11.61 -4.62 -25.13
C GLY A 48 -13.11 -4.75 -25.34
N ALA A 49 -13.47 -5.42 -26.43
CA ALA A 49 -14.80 -5.75 -26.89
C ALA A 49 -15.75 -6.23 -25.77
N ALA A 50 -17.01 -5.79 -25.88
CA ALA A 50 -18.13 -6.34 -25.15
C ALA A 50 -18.34 -7.83 -25.49
N ALA A 51 -17.83 -8.71 -24.63
CA ALA A 51 -18.44 -10.01 -24.39
C ALA A 51 -19.58 -9.81 -23.36
N PRO A 52 -20.60 -10.68 -23.28
CA PRO A 52 -21.64 -10.54 -22.26
C PRO A 52 -20.99 -10.62 -20.89
N THR A 53 -20.80 -9.46 -20.25
CA THR A 53 -20.23 -9.35 -18.92
C THR A 53 -21.21 -10.05 -17.98
N THR A 54 -20.92 -11.31 -17.67
CA THR A 54 -21.20 -11.81 -16.33
C THR A 54 -20.53 -10.80 -15.43
N THR A 55 -21.33 -9.97 -14.77
CA THR A 55 -20.84 -8.99 -13.81
C THR A 55 -19.99 -9.78 -12.81
N GLU A 56 -18.66 -9.74 -12.96
CA GLU A 56 -17.76 -10.40 -12.03
C GLU A 56 -17.99 -9.70 -10.68
N THR A 57 -18.78 -10.35 -9.82
CA THR A 57 -19.18 -9.84 -8.51
C THR A 57 -18.05 -9.97 -7.50
N CYS A 58 -17.06 -10.80 -7.80
CA CYS A 58 -15.88 -11.03 -6.98
C CYS A 58 -14.67 -11.42 -7.83
N ARG A 59 -13.47 -11.16 -7.32
CA ARG A 59 -12.20 -11.62 -7.90
C ARG A 59 -11.91 -13.06 -7.49
N PRO A 60 -11.19 -13.86 -8.31
CA PRO A 60 -10.78 -15.21 -7.93
C PRO A 60 -10.14 -15.26 -6.53
N PHE A 61 -10.44 -16.33 -5.79
CA PHE A 61 -9.84 -16.57 -4.48
C PHE A 61 -8.32 -16.79 -4.63
N ASP A 62 -7.54 -16.04 -3.86
CA ASP A 62 -6.09 -16.15 -3.78
C ASP A 62 -5.69 -16.41 -2.32
N PRO A 63 -5.18 -17.61 -1.99
CA PRO A 63 -4.80 -17.97 -0.62
C PRO A 63 -3.55 -17.20 -0.12
N THR A 64 -2.81 -16.54 -1.01
CA THR A 64 -1.59 -15.80 -0.64
C THR A 64 -1.90 -14.40 -0.09
N VAL A 65 -3.09 -13.87 -0.40
CA VAL A 65 -3.51 -12.56 0.08
C VAL A 65 -3.88 -12.66 1.56
N PRO A 66 -3.23 -11.89 2.46
CA PRO A 66 -3.59 -11.88 3.85
C PRO A 66 -5.00 -11.35 4.08
N THR A 67 -5.75 -12.06 4.91
CA THR A 67 -7.09 -11.66 5.37
C THR A 67 -7.08 -11.52 6.89
N ALA A 68 -8.10 -10.86 7.45
CA ALA A 68 -8.26 -10.80 8.91
C ALA A 68 -8.31 -12.21 9.52
N ALA A 69 -9.07 -13.12 8.91
CA ALA A 69 -9.26 -14.49 9.38
C ALA A 69 -7.98 -15.34 9.37
N THR A 70 -7.00 -15.00 8.54
CA THR A 70 -5.70 -15.69 8.51
C THR A 70 -4.64 -14.99 9.35
N THR A 71 -4.93 -13.79 9.88
CA THR A 71 -3.97 -12.93 10.59
C THR A 71 -4.11 -13.08 12.10
N LYS A 72 -3.06 -13.63 12.74
CA LYS A 72 -2.97 -13.74 14.19
C LYS A 72 -2.40 -12.46 14.80
N VAL A 73 -3.13 -11.88 15.76
CA VAL A 73 -2.78 -10.62 16.41
C VAL A 73 -2.74 -10.79 17.93
N ASN A 74 -1.59 -10.49 18.54
CA ASN A 74 -1.49 -10.27 19.98
C ASN A 74 -1.77 -8.80 20.29
N VAL A 75 -2.44 -8.51 21.40
CA VAL A 75 -2.77 -7.14 21.81
C VAL A 75 -2.08 -6.82 23.12
N TYR A 76 -1.18 -5.84 23.09
CA TYR A 76 -0.41 -5.41 24.24
C TYR A 76 -0.82 -4.02 24.71
N ASN A 77 -0.96 -3.84 26.02
CA ASN A 77 -1.19 -2.54 26.64
C ASN A 77 0.13 -1.93 27.13
N ALA A 78 0.57 -0.82 26.51
CA ALA A 78 1.72 -0.05 26.96
C ALA A 78 1.32 1.19 27.79
N THR A 79 0.09 1.22 28.31
CA THR A 79 -0.48 2.32 29.10
C THR A 79 -0.84 1.89 30.52
N THR A 80 -1.26 2.84 31.34
CA THR A 80 -1.86 2.59 32.66
C THR A 80 -3.37 2.36 32.62
N LYS A 81 -4.01 2.43 31.44
CA LYS A 81 -5.45 2.26 31.28
C LYS A 81 -5.83 0.79 31.43
N ASN A 82 -6.60 0.45 32.44
CA ASN A 82 -7.04 -0.93 32.69
C ASN A 82 -8.05 -1.40 31.63
N GLY A 83 -7.90 -2.65 31.19
CA GLY A 83 -8.83 -3.30 30.25
C GLY A 83 -8.73 -2.82 28.79
N LEU A 84 -7.82 -1.91 28.46
CA LEU A 84 -7.68 -1.36 27.10
C LEU A 84 -7.40 -2.46 26.06
N ALA A 85 -6.38 -3.28 26.30
CA ALA A 85 -6.03 -4.37 25.38
C ALA A 85 -7.16 -5.40 25.23
N ALA A 86 -7.89 -5.72 26.30
CA ALA A 86 -9.00 -6.67 26.26
C ALA A 86 -10.17 -6.15 25.40
N ARG A 87 -10.52 -4.87 25.54
CA ARG A 87 -11.57 -4.24 24.72
C ARG A 87 -11.17 -4.20 23.24
N THR A 88 -9.95 -3.77 22.97
CA THR A 88 -9.43 -3.73 21.58
C THR A 88 -9.33 -5.11 20.96
N ALA A 89 -8.95 -6.14 21.73
CA ALA A 89 -8.93 -7.52 21.26
C ALA A 89 -10.35 -8.03 20.92
N ALA A 90 -11.36 -7.67 21.70
CA ALA A 90 -12.75 -8.01 21.40
C ALA A 90 -13.20 -7.38 20.08
N GLU A 91 -12.94 -6.09 19.86
CA GLU A 91 -13.27 -5.41 18.61
C GLU A 91 -12.52 -5.98 17.40
N LEU A 92 -11.24 -6.34 17.55
CA LEU A 92 -10.48 -7.00 16.48
C LEU A 92 -11.06 -8.37 16.14
N ARG A 93 -11.51 -9.12 17.15
CA ARG A 93 -12.18 -10.42 16.94
C ARG A 93 -13.49 -10.26 16.16
N GLU A 94 -14.29 -9.24 16.48
CA GLU A 94 -15.52 -8.90 15.74
C GLU A 94 -15.22 -8.52 14.27
N ARG A 95 -14.05 -7.93 14.02
CA ARG A 95 -13.55 -7.63 12.67
C ARG A 95 -12.91 -8.83 11.96
N GLY A 96 -12.99 -10.02 12.56
CA GLY A 96 -12.56 -11.28 11.96
C GLY A 96 -11.08 -11.61 12.15
N PHE A 97 -10.34 -10.89 13.00
CA PHE A 97 -8.95 -11.23 13.32
C PHE A 97 -8.86 -12.41 14.29
N VAL A 98 -7.80 -13.21 14.15
CA VAL A 98 -7.49 -14.27 15.11
C VAL A 98 -6.71 -13.67 16.27
N ILE A 99 -7.31 -13.61 17.45
CA ILE A 99 -6.64 -13.08 18.63
C ILE A 99 -5.73 -14.13 19.26
N GLY A 100 -4.48 -13.73 19.52
CA GLY A 100 -3.52 -14.48 20.30
C GLY A 100 -3.50 -14.03 21.76
N GLU A 101 -2.36 -13.52 22.20
CA GLU A 101 -2.17 -13.04 23.57
C GLU A 101 -2.81 -11.67 23.81
N VAL A 102 -3.33 -11.46 25.02
CA VAL A 102 -3.82 -10.15 25.48
C VAL A 102 -3.22 -9.87 26.86
N ARG A 103 -2.30 -8.91 26.95
CA ARG A 103 -1.58 -8.60 28.21
C ARG A 103 -0.94 -7.21 28.19
N ASN A 104 -0.26 -6.83 29.27
CA ASN A 104 0.56 -5.62 29.28
C ASN A 104 1.86 -5.82 28.49
N ASP A 105 2.36 -4.77 27.83
CA ASP A 105 3.59 -4.81 27.03
C ASP A 105 4.79 -5.15 27.94
N PRO A 106 5.47 -6.29 27.72
CA PRO A 106 6.63 -6.67 28.52
C PRO A 106 7.79 -5.68 28.37
N LEU A 107 7.89 -4.96 27.25
CA LEU A 107 8.99 -4.03 27.00
C LEU A 107 8.84 -2.72 27.78
N ARG A 108 7.65 -2.41 28.32
CA ARG A 108 7.35 -1.19 29.10
C ARG A 108 7.87 0.11 28.45
N ARG A 109 7.93 0.14 27.11
CA ARG A 109 8.37 1.32 26.36
C ARG A 109 7.22 2.28 26.18
N LYS A 110 7.54 3.57 26.03
CA LYS A 110 6.54 4.59 25.72
C LYS A 110 6.11 4.47 24.25
N VAL A 111 4.85 4.18 24.03
CA VAL A 111 4.19 4.22 22.72
C VAL A 111 3.23 5.40 22.69
N ALA A 112 3.33 6.23 21.66
CA ALA A 112 2.51 7.44 21.53
C ALA A 112 1.05 7.09 21.21
N VAL A 113 0.78 6.53 20.02
CA VAL A 113 -0.56 6.11 19.59
C VAL A 113 -0.64 4.60 19.57
N ALA A 114 -0.09 3.94 18.55
CA ALA A 114 0.01 2.50 18.50
C ALA A 114 1.29 2.09 17.75
N GLU A 115 1.78 0.90 18.04
CA GLU A 115 2.94 0.29 17.37
C GLU A 115 2.53 -1.12 16.94
N VAL A 116 2.72 -1.45 15.66
CA VAL A 116 2.51 -2.79 15.13
C VAL A 116 3.87 -3.45 15.00
N ARG A 117 4.19 -4.37 15.92
CA ARG A 117 5.45 -5.13 15.85
C ARG A 117 5.25 -6.40 15.04
N HIS A 118 6.21 -6.72 14.18
CA HIS A 118 6.08 -7.84 13.27
C HIS A 118 7.42 -8.50 12.95
N GLY A 119 7.37 -9.81 12.71
CA GLY A 119 8.48 -10.55 12.13
C GLY A 119 8.60 -10.37 10.61
N ALA A 120 9.59 -11.05 10.03
CA ALA A 120 9.77 -11.07 8.59
C ALA A 120 8.56 -11.65 7.84
N ALA A 121 7.99 -12.75 8.34
CA ALA A 121 6.82 -13.41 7.74
C ALA A 121 5.51 -12.63 7.97
N GLY A 122 5.44 -11.79 9.01
CA GLY A 122 4.27 -10.96 9.31
C GLY A 122 4.22 -9.65 8.54
N ARG A 123 5.30 -9.26 7.84
CA ARG A 123 5.43 -7.92 7.22
C ARG A 123 4.29 -7.57 6.26
N SER A 124 3.83 -8.50 5.44
CA SER A 124 2.72 -8.24 4.49
C SER A 124 1.38 -8.00 5.18
N ARG A 125 1.21 -8.53 6.40
CA ARG A 125 -0.04 -8.48 7.17
C ARG A 125 -0.21 -7.16 7.91
N THR A 126 0.87 -6.40 8.11
CA THR A 126 0.82 -5.10 8.80
C THR A 126 -0.08 -4.10 8.09
N ALA A 127 -0.23 -4.21 6.76
CA ALA A 127 -1.13 -3.39 5.97
C ALA A 127 -2.60 -3.48 6.43
N LEU A 128 -3.00 -4.59 7.05
CA LEU A 128 -4.34 -4.76 7.61
C LEU A 128 -4.50 -4.10 8.98
N LEU A 129 -3.43 -4.03 9.78
CA LEU A 129 -3.50 -3.67 11.19
C LEU A 129 -3.05 -2.23 11.47
N VAL A 130 -2.06 -1.71 10.73
CA VAL A 130 -1.55 -0.35 10.87
C VAL A 130 -2.64 0.71 10.68
N PRO A 131 -3.52 0.63 9.65
CA PRO A 131 -4.60 1.60 9.51
C PRO A 131 -5.58 1.57 10.70
N LEU A 132 -5.79 0.40 11.30
CA LEU A 132 -6.72 0.22 12.43
C LEU A 132 -6.20 0.85 13.72
N GLY A 133 -4.89 0.96 13.90
CA GLY A 133 -4.30 1.65 15.05
C GLY A 133 -4.53 3.17 15.05
N GLY A 134 -4.94 3.74 13.91
CA GLY A 134 -5.19 5.17 13.74
C GLY A 134 -3.97 5.97 13.29
N LYS A 135 -4.15 7.28 13.12
CA LYS A 135 -3.10 8.20 12.67
C LYS A 135 -1.93 8.19 13.66
N GLY A 136 -0.70 8.05 13.16
CA GLY A 136 0.49 7.97 13.99
C GLY A 136 0.84 6.55 14.46
N THR A 137 0.12 5.53 13.96
CA THR A 137 0.53 4.13 14.14
C THR A 137 1.79 3.86 13.33
N THR A 138 2.76 3.21 13.96
CA THR A 138 4.03 2.84 13.31
C THR A 138 4.16 1.33 13.20
N ALA A 139 4.76 0.86 12.11
CA ALA A 139 5.14 -0.55 11.96
C ALA A 139 6.61 -0.72 12.35
N VAL A 140 6.90 -1.66 13.25
CA VAL A 140 8.23 -1.94 13.76
C VAL A 140 8.57 -3.39 13.47
N ALA A 141 9.63 -3.60 12.70
CA ALA A 141 10.16 -4.94 12.48
C ALA A 141 10.89 -5.39 13.75
N ASP A 142 10.62 -6.61 14.19
CA ASP A 142 11.41 -7.30 15.20
C ASP A 142 12.11 -8.53 14.62
N GLY A 143 12.95 -9.17 15.44
CA GLY A 143 13.76 -10.32 15.02
C GLY A 143 13.00 -11.65 14.91
N ARG A 144 11.67 -11.68 15.10
CA ARG A 144 10.91 -12.94 15.08
C ARG A 144 10.72 -13.45 13.66
N LYS A 145 10.60 -14.77 13.54
CA LYS A 145 10.42 -15.47 12.25
C LYS A 145 8.96 -15.80 11.93
N ASP A 146 8.08 -15.72 12.92
CA ASP A 146 6.66 -16.03 12.73
C ASP A 146 5.88 -14.90 12.03
N ALA A 147 4.65 -15.22 11.64
CA ALA A 147 3.72 -14.32 10.97
C ALA A 147 2.73 -13.63 11.93
N THR A 148 3.00 -13.68 13.24
CA THR A 148 2.17 -13.04 14.25
C THR A 148 2.45 -11.55 14.28
N LEU A 149 1.40 -10.76 14.46
CA LEU A 149 1.49 -9.33 14.67
C LEU A 149 1.23 -9.00 16.13
N ASP A 150 1.96 -8.04 16.68
CA ASP A 150 1.67 -7.48 17.98
C ASP A 150 1.14 -6.07 17.80
N LEU A 151 -0.09 -5.82 18.23
CA LEU A 151 -0.65 -4.48 18.34
C LEU A 151 -0.37 -3.94 19.74
N VAL A 152 0.52 -2.97 19.85
CA VAL A 152 0.89 -2.33 21.10
C VAL A 152 0.17 -0.99 21.21
N LEU A 153 -0.65 -0.85 22.23
CA LEU A 153 -1.50 0.31 22.45
C LEU A 153 -0.80 1.32 23.35
N GLY A 154 -0.63 2.54 22.84
CA GLY A 154 -0.01 3.67 23.51
C GLY A 154 -1.00 4.61 24.19
N ASN A 155 -0.49 5.62 24.89
CA ASN A 155 -1.32 6.50 25.73
C ASN A 155 -2.34 7.32 24.93
N GLY A 156 -1.98 7.71 23.70
CA GLY A 156 -2.81 8.41 22.74
C GLY A 156 -3.79 7.51 21.99
N PHE A 157 -3.74 6.18 22.19
CA PHE A 157 -4.76 5.29 21.65
C PHE A 157 -6.07 5.47 22.41
N THR A 158 -7.17 5.55 21.64
CA THR A 158 -8.53 5.74 22.15
C THR A 158 -9.45 4.63 21.67
N ALA A 159 -9.50 4.41 20.35
CA ALA A 159 -10.31 3.39 19.71
C ALA A 159 -9.67 2.94 18.40
N LEU A 160 -10.09 1.78 17.89
CA LEU A 160 -9.71 1.33 16.56
C LEU A 160 -10.32 2.26 15.51
N ALA A 161 -9.53 2.65 14.52
CA ALA A 161 -10.02 3.36 13.36
C ALA A 161 -11.03 2.49 12.57
N PRO A 162 -11.88 3.10 11.72
CA PRO A 162 -12.77 2.34 10.84
C PRO A 162 -12.00 1.35 9.98
N THR A 163 -12.59 0.19 9.73
CA THR A 163 -12.01 -0.79 8.80
C THR A 163 -11.93 -0.14 7.41
N PRO A 164 -10.76 -0.16 6.75
CA PRO A 164 -10.63 0.45 5.43
C PRO A 164 -11.58 -0.23 4.44
N SER A 165 -12.27 0.58 3.63
CA SER A 165 -13.14 0.05 2.58
C SER A 165 -12.29 -0.52 1.44
N PRO A 166 -12.54 -1.76 0.99
CA PRO A 166 -11.82 -2.32 -0.14
C PRO A 166 -12.11 -1.49 -1.41
N THR A 167 -11.07 -1.05 -2.11
CA THR A 167 -11.18 -0.21 -3.32
C THR A 167 -11.43 -1.05 -4.60
N GLY A 168 -11.94 -2.27 -4.47
CA GLY A 168 -12.13 -3.19 -5.58
C GLY A 168 -13.12 -4.30 -5.26
N LEU A 169 -13.38 -5.14 -6.26
CA LEU A 169 -14.24 -6.31 -6.11
C LEU A 169 -13.75 -7.19 -4.95
N PRO A 170 -14.66 -7.66 -4.08
CA PRO A 170 -14.30 -8.56 -2.99
C PRO A 170 -13.71 -9.86 -3.55
N MET A 171 -12.87 -10.55 -2.77
CA MET A 171 -12.43 -11.90 -3.15
C MET A 171 -13.60 -12.87 -3.00
N CYS A 172 -13.76 -13.78 -3.96
CA CYS A 172 -14.75 -14.84 -3.84
C CYS A 172 -14.44 -15.71 -2.62
N PRO A 173 -15.46 -16.33 -1.98
CA PRO A 173 -15.21 -17.30 -0.92
C PRO A 173 -14.32 -18.44 -1.43
N SER A 174 -13.53 -19.01 -0.51
CA SER A 174 -12.70 -20.18 -0.83
C SER A 174 -13.57 -21.28 -1.46
N PRO A 175 -13.12 -21.94 -2.55
CA PRO A 175 -13.83 -23.09 -3.08
C PRO A 175 -13.88 -24.18 -2.01
N THR A 176 -15.04 -24.41 -1.43
CA THR A 176 -15.25 -25.47 -0.43
C THR A 176 -15.19 -26.81 -1.15
N THR A 177 -14.05 -27.49 -1.12
CA THR A 177 -13.98 -28.93 -1.40
C THR A 177 -14.54 -29.68 -0.19
N SER A 178 -15.85 -29.67 0.00
CA SER A 178 -16.52 -30.62 0.89
C SER A 178 -16.80 -31.90 0.09
N PRO A 179 -16.17 -33.05 0.40
CA PRO A 179 -16.64 -34.31 -0.14
C PRO A 179 -17.98 -34.64 0.53
N THR A 180 -19.07 -34.47 -0.20
CA THR A 180 -20.38 -35.01 0.18
C THR A 180 -20.24 -36.54 0.20
N LYS A 181 -20.02 -37.12 1.39
CA LYS A 181 -20.30 -38.54 1.61
C LYS A 181 -21.81 -38.70 1.55
N SER A 182 -22.31 -39.09 0.38
CA SER A 182 -23.64 -39.68 0.25
C SER A 182 -23.64 -41.02 1.00
N SER A 183 -24.28 -41.08 2.17
CA SER A 183 -24.63 -42.36 2.79
C SER A 183 -25.74 -42.97 1.96
N THR A 184 -25.44 -44.12 1.37
CA THR A 184 -26.44 -45.14 1.00
C THR A 184 -27.09 -45.70 2.27
#